data_AF-A0A4R7CSR6-F1
#
_entry.id   AF-A0A4R7CSR6-F1
#
_cell.length_a   1.000
_cell.length_b   1.000
_cell.length_c   1.000
_cell.angle_alpha   90.00
_cell.angle_beta   90.00
_cell.angle_gamma   90.00
#
_symmetry.space_group_name_H-M   'P 1'
#
loop_
_entity.id
_entity.type
_entity.pdbx_description
1 polymer ?
#
loop_
_entity_poly.entity_id
_entity_poly.type
_entity_poly.pdbx_seq_one_letter_code
_entity_poly.pdbx_strand_id
1 'polypeptide(L)'
;MLRVEKVHYEVKGRKLLRDVSLQIRKGEVVALLGSNGAGKSTLMKVLCGEYRPTSGVVTLNGKRLDRYDPRTLARSRAMLSQQQHVSLAFTVDEIVMMGRYPHFKSSPSLLDKEVVEEVMALCGVDMLAHRIFMSLSGGEQQRVQLARTLAQVWENPDSLLLLDEPISALDMHYQQKVLAIAKALSRRGFMVVLVVHEVNFAATYADRIIMLKHGRKLFDGTPVEVLNPANIYTVFSVEASVELNPRTLRPYVRLEEMPVDVFKINSKLQPRPLEAISLQQRREQLIAKNPYLRIAEQAAALHVPEVELWIIDKGRRAHFIHRSLEDVIRQFSELGPVWVYTQNACCTQRTMHTYEATAFGGSAQHAAESFATTKSLQYDISRWHAGLLVTELGDEGMHFFNNNGELIHGVQLCDNSNKDAFCAVAAWLEKEANEKPQFQPAQKTTTVDPESLAFQHCQKRSIDMADVRKMFATAAASASPLALTTINEGCEHRYVGSISNVVDQGFRYILKHDMIELELRLPLVDQIYLTALPSDDVVVEFFDHAGKLNLRVMHRPAKQGSVDGMWQTQEVVI
;
A
#
# COMPACT_ATOMS: atom_id res chain seq x y z
N MET A 1 -42.97 24.31 19.30
CA MET A 1 -43.11 22.89 19.65
C MET A 1 -43.04 22.04 18.39
N LEU A 2 -42.21 21.00 18.40
CA LEU A 2 -42.16 19.97 17.37
C LEU A 2 -43.05 18.80 17.81
N ARG A 3 -43.88 18.28 16.91
CA ARG A 3 -44.71 17.10 17.14
C ARG A 3 -44.56 16.11 15.99
N VAL A 4 -44.35 14.85 16.36
CA VAL A 4 -44.16 13.69 15.47
C VAL A 4 -45.23 12.68 15.82
N GLU A 5 -46.05 12.31 14.84
CA GLU A 5 -47.17 11.38 15.04
C GLU A 5 -47.06 10.20 14.08
N LYS A 6 -46.90 9.00 14.66
CA LYS A 6 -46.87 7.70 13.98
C LYS A 6 -45.99 7.68 12.74
N VAL A 7 -44.77 8.21 12.86
CA VAL A 7 -43.86 8.33 11.72
C VAL A 7 -43.24 6.98 11.38
N HIS A 8 -43.34 6.61 10.11
CA HIS A 8 -42.60 5.53 9.48
C HIS A 8 -41.70 6.07 8.37
N TYR A 9 -40.55 5.44 8.17
CA TYR A 9 -39.68 5.74 7.05
C TYR A 9 -39.07 4.45 6.50
N GLU A 10 -39.24 4.25 5.20
CA GLU A 10 -38.78 3.10 4.46
C GLU A 10 -38.02 3.56 3.22
N VAL A 11 -36.86 2.94 2.97
CA VAL A 11 -36.04 3.18 1.78
C VAL A 11 -35.59 1.85 1.19
N LYS A 12 -35.80 1.65 -0.11
CA LYS A 12 -35.45 0.41 -0.83
C LYS A 12 -35.91 -0.87 -0.11
N GLY A 13 -37.15 -0.90 0.38
CA GLY A 13 -37.73 -2.05 1.09
C GLY A 13 -37.28 -2.22 2.56
N ARG A 14 -36.40 -1.35 3.08
CA ARG A 14 -35.91 -1.43 4.47
C ARG A 14 -36.59 -0.37 5.33
N LYS A 15 -37.36 -0.81 6.34
CA LYS A 15 -37.98 0.06 7.34
C LYS A 15 -36.96 0.53 8.37
N LEU A 16 -36.56 1.79 8.28
CA LEU A 16 -35.60 2.43 9.17
C LEU A 16 -36.27 3.10 10.38
N LEU A 17 -37.50 3.58 10.24
CA LEU A 17 -38.33 4.09 11.35
C LEU A 17 -39.69 3.38 11.35
N ARG A 18 -40.17 3.05 12.56
CA ARG A 18 -41.36 2.23 12.78
C ARG A 18 -42.19 2.83 13.90
N ASP A 19 -43.27 3.51 13.53
CA ASP A 19 -44.26 4.08 14.47
C ASP A 19 -43.62 4.95 15.56
N VAL A 20 -42.85 5.95 15.14
CA VAL A 20 -42.20 6.89 16.04
C VAL A 20 -43.15 8.05 16.33
N SER A 21 -43.54 8.20 17.59
CA SER A 21 -44.34 9.33 18.07
C SER A 21 -43.64 10.03 19.24
N LEU A 22 -43.42 11.34 19.13
CA LEU A 22 -42.74 12.14 20.16
C LEU A 22 -43.09 13.63 20.04
N GLN A 23 -42.74 14.39 21.07
CA GLN A 23 -42.91 15.84 21.12
C GLN A 23 -41.68 16.48 21.77
N ILE A 24 -41.22 17.59 21.20
CA ILE A 24 -40.13 18.41 21.73
C ILE A 24 -40.69 19.80 22.04
N ARG A 25 -40.62 20.17 23.31
CA ARG A 25 -41.13 21.44 23.84
C ARG A 25 -40.08 22.53 23.71
N LYS A 26 -40.55 23.78 23.64
CA LYS A 26 -39.65 24.94 23.68
C LYS A 26 -38.85 24.93 24.99
N GLY A 27 -37.57 25.22 24.86
CA GLY A 27 -36.59 25.22 25.94
C GLY A 27 -36.19 23.87 26.52
N GLU A 28 -36.62 22.77 25.90
CA GLU A 28 -36.28 21.41 26.30
C GLU A 28 -35.03 20.93 25.55
N VAL A 29 -34.09 20.29 26.27
CA VAL A 29 -33.02 19.48 25.68
C VAL A 29 -33.43 18.01 25.70
N VAL A 30 -33.60 17.42 24.52
CA VAL A 30 -33.91 15.99 24.38
C VAL A 30 -32.72 15.25 23.78
N ALA A 31 -32.19 14.29 24.52
CA ALA A 31 -31.14 13.41 24.01
C ALA A 31 -31.73 12.17 23.34
N LEU A 32 -31.26 11.85 22.13
CA LEU A 32 -31.56 10.62 21.41
C LEU A 32 -30.43 9.62 21.61
N LEU A 33 -30.74 8.50 22.26
CA LEU A 33 -29.81 7.41 22.54
C LEU A 33 -30.21 6.14 21.76
N GLY A 34 -29.25 5.25 21.53
CA GLY A 34 -29.47 3.97 20.85
C GLY A 34 -28.22 3.46 20.16
N SER A 35 -28.18 2.18 19.83
CA SER A 35 -27.06 1.57 19.10
C SER A 35 -26.87 2.19 17.70
N ASN A 36 -25.74 1.89 17.06
CA ASN A 36 -25.58 2.16 15.63
C ASN A 36 -26.67 1.41 14.84
N GLY A 37 -27.22 2.07 13.82
CA GLY A 37 -28.34 1.53 13.04
C GLY A 37 -29.71 1.57 13.74
N ALA A 38 -29.83 2.17 14.94
CA ALA A 38 -31.12 2.28 15.64
C ALA A 38 -32.14 3.22 14.97
N GLY A 39 -31.72 4.04 14.01
CA GLY A 39 -32.57 5.01 13.29
C GLY A 39 -32.42 6.46 13.74
N LYS A 40 -31.44 6.78 14.61
CA LYS A 40 -31.22 8.15 15.15
C LYS A 40 -31.03 9.20 14.05
N SER A 41 -30.01 9.04 13.19
CA SER A 41 -29.74 10.00 12.10
C SER A 41 -30.87 10.04 11.06
N THR A 42 -31.55 8.92 10.81
CA THR A 42 -32.76 8.89 9.96
C THR A 42 -33.88 9.73 10.57
N LEU A 43 -34.12 9.59 11.87
CA LEU A 43 -35.09 10.42 12.58
C LEU A 43 -34.70 11.89 12.51
N MET A 44 -33.43 12.23 12.78
CA MET A 44 -32.92 13.61 12.66
C MET A 44 -33.21 14.23 11.30
N LYS A 45 -32.98 13.49 10.21
CA LYS A 45 -33.29 13.93 8.83
C LYS A 45 -34.79 14.11 8.57
N VAL A 46 -35.63 13.29 9.19
CA VAL A 46 -37.10 13.45 9.13
C VAL A 46 -37.57 14.67 9.95
N LEU A 47 -37.01 14.89 11.15
CA LEU A 47 -37.30 16.08 11.97
C LEU A 47 -36.80 17.37 11.28
N CYS A 48 -35.67 17.27 10.59
CA CYS A 48 -35.13 18.31 9.72
C CYS A 48 -35.79 18.32 8.33
N GLY A 49 -36.89 17.61 8.09
CA GLY A 49 -37.63 17.65 6.81
C GLY A 49 -36.80 17.42 5.54
N GLU A 50 -35.59 16.88 5.64
CA GLU A 50 -34.77 16.42 4.51
C GLU A 50 -35.41 15.15 3.94
N TYR A 51 -35.86 14.27 4.82
CA TYR A 51 -36.61 13.07 4.47
C TYR A 51 -38.09 13.26 4.76
N ARG A 52 -38.92 13.03 3.74
CA ARG A 52 -40.35 12.91 3.92
C ARG A 52 -40.67 11.54 4.52
N PRO A 53 -41.45 11.47 5.61
CA PRO A 53 -41.86 10.19 6.17
C PRO A 53 -42.70 9.41 5.14
N THR A 54 -42.59 8.08 5.14
CA THR A 54 -43.43 7.20 4.31
C THR A 54 -44.88 7.24 4.76
N SER A 55 -45.10 7.34 6.07
CA SER A 55 -46.41 7.60 6.68
C SER A 55 -46.25 8.32 8.03
N GLY A 56 -47.34 8.89 8.54
CA GLY A 56 -47.32 9.76 9.72
C GLY A 56 -47.09 11.22 9.36
N VAL A 57 -46.94 12.07 10.38
CA VAL A 57 -46.81 13.52 10.18
C VAL A 57 -45.80 14.13 11.16
N VAL A 58 -45.05 15.11 10.66
CA VAL A 58 -44.19 15.98 11.47
C VAL A 58 -44.67 17.41 11.34
N THR A 59 -44.92 18.05 12.47
CA THR A 59 -45.33 19.46 12.55
C THR A 59 -44.35 20.24 13.42
N LEU A 60 -44.01 21.44 12.98
CA LEU A 60 -43.25 22.42 13.74
C LEU A 60 -44.15 23.63 13.95
N ASN A 61 -44.30 24.06 15.20
CA ASN A 61 -45.14 25.21 15.56
C ASN A 61 -46.56 25.14 14.96
N GLY A 62 -47.16 23.94 14.97
CA GLY A 62 -48.53 23.70 14.48
C GLY A 62 -48.67 23.52 12.97
N LYS A 63 -47.61 23.74 12.18
CA LYS A 63 -47.64 23.60 10.73
C LYS A 63 -46.81 22.39 10.27
N ARG A 64 -47.31 21.63 9.29
CA ARG A 64 -46.58 20.48 8.73
C ARG A 64 -45.31 20.93 8.03
N LEU A 65 -44.21 20.18 8.19
CA LEU A 65 -42.92 20.52 7.58
C LEU A 65 -42.99 20.63 6.05
N ASP A 66 -43.77 19.77 5.40
CA ASP A 66 -43.98 19.76 3.94
C ASP A 66 -44.79 20.95 3.40
N ARG A 67 -45.41 21.75 4.28
CA ARG A 67 -46.19 22.94 3.90
C ARG A 67 -45.45 24.26 4.15
N TYR A 68 -44.25 24.21 4.70
CA TYR A 68 -43.44 25.43 4.84
C TYR A 68 -42.81 25.81 3.50
N ASP A 69 -42.71 27.13 3.27
CA ASP A 69 -41.74 27.65 2.31
C ASP A 69 -40.32 27.30 2.78
N PRO A 70 -39.40 26.82 1.90
CA PRO A 70 -38.07 26.37 2.29
C PRO A 70 -37.27 27.41 3.08
N ARG A 71 -37.34 28.69 2.68
CA ARG A 71 -36.61 29.77 3.35
C ARG A 71 -37.16 30.04 4.74
N THR A 72 -38.49 30.03 4.88
CA THR A 72 -39.16 30.17 6.19
C THR A 72 -38.83 29.00 7.13
N LEU A 73 -38.78 27.78 6.58
CA LEU A 73 -38.41 26.60 7.35
C LEU A 73 -36.96 26.67 7.83
N ALA A 74 -36.05 27.10 6.95
CA ALA A 74 -34.63 27.26 7.27
C ALA A 74 -34.39 28.28 8.41
N ARG A 75 -35.23 29.31 8.54
CA ARG A 75 -35.18 30.28 9.66
C ARG A 75 -35.81 29.78 10.96
N SER A 76 -36.44 28.61 10.94
CA SER A 76 -37.14 28.01 12.09
C SER A 76 -36.45 26.74 12.60
N ARG A 77 -35.40 26.27 11.91
CA ARG A 77 -34.64 25.08 12.28
C ARG A 77 -33.24 25.05 11.69
N ALA A 78 -32.31 24.46 12.39
CA ALA A 78 -30.96 24.19 11.90
C ALA A 78 -30.51 22.79 12.31
N MET A 79 -29.65 22.18 11.51
CA MET A 79 -29.09 20.86 11.78
C MET A 79 -27.57 20.88 11.62
N LEU A 80 -26.87 20.40 12.65
CA LEU A 80 -25.47 20.03 12.60
C LEU A 80 -25.40 18.53 12.28
N SER A 81 -24.98 18.19 11.06
CA SER A 81 -24.84 16.80 10.58
C SER A 81 -23.47 16.23 10.93
N GLN A 82 -23.42 14.90 11.16
CA GLN A 82 -22.21 14.13 11.48
C GLN A 82 -21.14 14.17 10.36
N GLN A 83 -21.55 14.23 9.09
CA GLN A 83 -20.63 14.30 7.94
C GLN A 83 -20.84 15.60 7.17
N GLN A 84 -19.75 16.36 7.01
CA GLN A 84 -19.75 17.61 6.26
C GLN A 84 -18.58 17.63 5.30
N HIS A 85 -18.85 17.30 4.03
CA HIS A 85 -17.88 17.45 2.97
C HIS A 85 -17.99 18.84 2.40
N VAL A 86 -17.05 19.71 2.75
CA VAL A 86 -16.76 20.89 1.96
C VAL A 86 -15.70 20.45 0.93
N SER A 87 -15.81 20.90 -0.32
CA SER A 87 -14.86 20.50 -1.39
C SER A 87 -14.05 21.69 -1.93
N LEU A 88 -14.41 22.90 -1.53
CA LEU A 88 -13.81 24.15 -1.98
C LEU A 88 -13.07 24.83 -0.83
N ALA A 89 -12.04 25.62 -1.17
CA ALA A 89 -11.22 26.36 -0.21
C ALA A 89 -11.92 27.64 0.25
N PHE A 90 -12.92 27.51 1.13
CA PHE A 90 -13.56 28.64 1.81
C PHE A 90 -12.84 28.97 3.12
N THR A 91 -12.87 30.23 3.51
CA THR A 91 -12.44 30.68 4.84
C THR A 91 -13.49 30.36 5.91
N VAL A 92 -13.10 30.42 7.19
CA VAL A 92 -14.00 30.12 8.31
C VAL A 92 -15.19 31.08 8.36
N ASP A 93 -14.95 32.38 8.22
CA ASP A 93 -16.00 33.41 8.21
C ASP A 93 -17.00 33.18 7.06
N GLU A 94 -16.53 32.81 5.87
CA GLU A 94 -17.38 32.43 4.73
C GLU A 94 -18.27 31.23 5.06
N ILE A 95 -17.71 30.17 5.67
CA ILE A 95 -18.48 28.99 6.08
C ILE A 95 -19.55 29.36 7.10
N VAL A 96 -19.22 30.16 8.12
CA VAL A 96 -20.20 30.58 9.14
C VAL A 96 -21.28 31.47 8.51
N MET A 97 -20.89 32.38 7.61
CA MET A 97 -21.80 33.23 6.85
C MET A 97 -22.81 32.44 5.99
N MET A 98 -22.47 31.22 5.53
CA MET A 98 -23.43 30.36 4.84
C MET A 98 -24.66 30.03 5.69
N GLY A 99 -24.53 30.01 7.02
CA GLY A 99 -25.67 29.85 7.93
C GLY A 99 -26.69 30.99 7.80
N ARG A 100 -26.25 32.18 7.37
CA ARG A 100 -27.07 33.38 7.22
C ARG A 100 -27.78 33.48 5.87
N TYR A 101 -27.55 32.57 4.92
CA TYR A 101 -28.19 32.60 3.59
C TYR A 101 -29.73 32.69 3.60
N PRO A 102 -30.47 32.08 4.55
CA PRO A 102 -31.91 32.31 4.65
C PRO A 102 -32.31 33.75 5.02
N HIS A 103 -31.40 34.58 5.52
CA HIS A 103 -31.69 35.90 6.09
C HIS A 103 -31.53 37.06 5.09
N PHE A 104 -30.74 36.88 4.02
CA PHE A 104 -30.56 37.89 2.97
C PHE A 104 -30.75 37.29 1.56
N LYS A 105 -30.76 38.11 0.51
CA LYS A 105 -30.95 37.65 -0.89
C LYS A 105 -29.65 37.69 -1.68
N SER A 106 -28.99 38.83 -1.68
CA SER A 106 -27.77 39.09 -2.47
C SER A 106 -26.55 39.31 -1.57
N SER A 107 -26.65 40.27 -0.64
CA SER A 107 -25.56 40.65 0.26
C SER A 107 -25.98 40.57 1.72
N PRO A 108 -25.05 40.17 2.62
CA PRO A 108 -25.31 40.18 4.06
C PRO A 108 -25.44 41.61 4.59
N SER A 109 -26.38 41.81 5.52
CA SER A 109 -26.55 43.05 6.27
C SER A 109 -25.49 43.19 7.38
N LEU A 110 -25.44 44.36 8.04
CA LEU A 110 -24.59 44.55 9.23
C LEU A 110 -24.98 43.57 10.34
N LEU A 111 -26.27 43.37 10.57
CA LEU A 111 -26.79 42.40 11.52
C LEU A 111 -26.31 40.97 11.20
N ASP A 112 -26.27 40.59 9.92
CA ASP A 112 -25.78 39.26 9.53
C ASP A 112 -24.30 39.06 9.89
N LYS A 113 -23.48 40.11 9.76
CA LYS A 113 -22.06 40.08 10.15
C LYS A 113 -21.89 40.04 11.66
N GLU A 114 -22.64 40.84 12.41
CA GLU A 114 -22.65 40.83 13.88
C GLU A 114 -23.03 39.45 14.42
N VAL A 115 -24.07 38.82 13.87
CA VAL A 115 -24.45 37.45 14.25
C VAL A 115 -23.33 36.45 13.99
N VAL A 116 -22.63 36.56 12.86
CA VAL A 116 -21.49 35.68 12.52
C VAL A 116 -20.36 35.85 13.54
N GLU A 117 -20.00 37.08 13.88
CA GLU A 117 -18.97 37.38 14.90
C GLU A 117 -19.35 36.81 16.27
N GLU A 118 -20.60 37.01 16.71
CA GLU A 118 -21.10 36.51 18.00
C GLU A 118 -21.03 34.98 18.10
N VAL A 119 -21.50 34.26 17.09
CA VAL A 119 -21.50 32.79 17.14
C VAL A 119 -20.09 32.21 16.98
N MET A 120 -19.19 32.90 16.27
CA MET A 120 -17.78 32.52 16.16
C MET A 120 -17.07 32.66 17.51
N ALA A 121 -17.28 33.78 18.21
CA ALA A 121 -16.74 33.99 19.56
C ALA A 121 -17.31 32.95 20.55
N LEU A 122 -18.62 32.66 20.49
CA LEU A 122 -19.25 31.65 21.34
C LEU A 122 -18.62 30.26 21.13
N CYS A 123 -18.37 29.88 19.88
CA CYS A 123 -17.75 28.61 19.52
C CYS A 123 -16.20 28.61 19.66
N GLY A 124 -15.59 29.77 19.91
CA GLY A 124 -14.15 29.97 20.06
C GLY A 124 -13.37 29.74 18.76
N VAL A 125 -13.92 30.24 17.64
CA VAL A 125 -13.31 30.14 16.30
C VAL A 125 -13.09 31.51 15.64
N ASP A 126 -13.26 32.58 16.41
CA ASP A 126 -13.03 33.98 16.02
C ASP A 126 -11.60 34.21 15.51
N MET A 127 -10.59 33.73 16.23
CA MET A 127 -9.18 33.80 15.80
C MET A 127 -8.86 33.01 14.52
N LEU A 128 -9.78 32.16 14.05
CA LEU A 128 -9.62 31.33 12.85
C LEU A 128 -10.31 31.93 11.62
N ALA A 129 -10.97 33.09 11.73
CA ALA A 129 -11.87 33.64 10.72
C ALA A 129 -11.34 33.60 9.29
N HIS A 130 -10.09 34.01 9.08
CA HIS A 130 -9.47 34.10 7.75
C HIS A 130 -8.69 32.86 7.33
N ARG A 131 -8.66 31.80 8.15
CA ARG A 131 -7.99 30.54 7.78
C ARG A 131 -8.88 29.73 6.85
N ILE A 132 -8.25 28.99 5.95
CA ILE A 132 -8.95 28.05 5.06
C ILE A 132 -9.50 26.89 5.90
N PHE A 133 -10.80 26.61 5.80
CA PHE A 133 -11.49 25.58 6.59
C PHE A 133 -10.80 24.19 6.50
N MET A 134 -10.31 23.84 5.31
CA MET A 134 -9.62 22.56 5.06
C MET A 134 -8.28 22.39 5.78
N SER A 135 -7.67 23.50 6.20
CA SER A 135 -6.40 23.48 6.94
C SER A 135 -6.58 23.28 8.46
N LEU A 136 -7.82 23.30 8.94
CA LEU A 136 -8.14 23.18 10.36
C LEU A 136 -8.13 21.72 10.82
N SER A 137 -7.90 21.52 12.12
CA SER A 137 -8.12 20.22 12.76
C SER A 137 -9.60 19.82 12.74
N GLY A 138 -9.89 18.53 12.82
CA GLY A 138 -11.29 18.04 12.83
C GLY A 138 -12.15 18.66 13.95
N GLY A 139 -11.56 18.92 15.12
CA GLY A 139 -12.25 19.58 16.23
C GLY A 139 -12.54 21.07 15.96
N GLU A 140 -11.62 21.80 15.34
CA GLU A 140 -11.86 23.17 14.88
C GLU A 140 -12.94 23.21 13.80
N GLN A 141 -12.87 22.31 12.81
CA GLN A 141 -13.88 22.18 11.77
C GLN A 141 -15.28 21.96 12.38
N GLN A 142 -15.39 21.07 13.35
CA GLN A 142 -16.64 20.81 14.06
C GLN A 142 -17.20 22.06 14.75
N ARG A 143 -16.34 22.87 15.38
CA ARG A 143 -16.76 24.13 16.05
C ARG A 143 -17.17 25.20 15.05
N VAL A 144 -16.50 25.30 13.90
CA VAL A 144 -16.91 26.18 12.80
C VAL A 144 -18.29 25.78 12.27
N GLN A 145 -18.54 24.47 12.11
CA GLN A 145 -19.83 23.99 11.65
C GLN A 145 -20.94 24.21 12.68
N LEU A 146 -20.64 24.08 13.98
CA LEU A 146 -21.56 24.48 15.04
C LEU A 146 -21.90 25.98 14.93
N ALA A 147 -20.90 26.85 14.78
CA ALA A 147 -21.10 28.29 14.61
C ALA A 147 -22.01 28.59 13.40
N ARG A 148 -21.76 27.94 12.25
CA ARG A 148 -22.63 28.03 11.06
C ARG A 148 -24.08 27.61 11.35
N THR A 149 -24.27 26.49 12.02
CA THR A 149 -25.62 26.00 12.40
C THR A 149 -26.32 26.99 13.34
N LEU A 150 -25.60 27.57 14.30
CA LEU A 150 -26.16 28.56 15.21
C LEU A 150 -26.51 29.88 14.50
N ALA A 151 -25.65 30.36 13.60
CA ALA A 151 -25.88 31.58 12.81
C ALA A 151 -27.25 31.56 12.11
N GLN A 152 -27.66 30.39 11.61
CA GLN A 152 -28.92 30.19 10.88
C GLN A 152 -30.18 30.45 11.72
N VAL A 153 -30.14 30.24 13.02
CA VAL A 153 -31.32 30.32 13.90
C VAL A 153 -31.15 31.30 15.06
N TRP A 154 -30.03 32.02 15.11
CA TRP A 154 -29.60 32.83 16.25
C TRP A 154 -30.67 33.81 16.76
N GLU A 155 -31.39 34.46 15.83
CA GLU A 155 -32.40 35.47 16.13
C GLU A 155 -33.76 34.89 16.56
N ASN A 156 -34.00 33.60 16.35
CA ASN A 156 -35.29 32.96 16.58
C ASN A 156 -35.19 31.93 17.71
N PRO A 157 -35.41 32.33 18.97
CA PRO A 157 -35.29 31.45 20.14
C PRO A 157 -36.30 30.31 20.14
N ASP A 158 -37.33 30.32 19.29
CA ASP A 158 -38.29 29.23 19.17
C ASP A 158 -37.89 28.18 18.12
N SER A 159 -36.67 28.25 17.61
CA SER A 159 -36.18 27.36 16.56
C SER A 159 -35.86 25.96 17.06
N LEU A 160 -35.95 25.00 16.15
CA LEU A 160 -35.48 23.64 16.36
C LEU A 160 -33.99 23.52 16.04
N LEU A 161 -33.17 23.17 17.03
CA LEU A 161 -31.75 22.89 16.87
C LEU A 161 -31.51 21.37 16.95
N LEU A 162 -31.07 20.78 15.83
CA LEU A 162 -30.77 19.36 15.70
C LEU A 162 -29.25 19.18 15.69
N LEU A 163 -28.69 18.55 16.72
CA LEU A 163 -27.25 18.33 16.85
C LEU A 163 -26.95 16.83 16.76
N ASP A 164 -26.46 16.37 15.60
CA ASP A 164 -26.10 14.96 15.37
C ASP A 164 -24.62 14.74 15.68
N GLU A 165 -24.32 14.13 16.83
CA GLU A 165 -22.97 13.88 17.34
C GLU A 165 -22.06 15.12 17.38
N PRO A 166 -22.47 16.21 18.06
CA PRO A 166 -21.75 17.47 18.00
C PRO A 166 -20.35 17.44 18.66
N ILE A 167 -20.00 16.34 19.34
CA ILE A 167 -18.83 16.21 20.22
C ILE A 167 -17.79 15.16 19.76
N SER A 168 -18.00 14.48 18.63
CA SER A 168 -17.23 13.28 18.22
C SER A 168 -15.74 13.52 17.94
N ALA A 169 -15.34 14.75 17.59
CA ALA A 169 -13.96 15.13 17.27
C ALA A 169 -13.35 16.16 18.26
N LEU A 170 -13.96 16.32 19.44
CA LEU A 170 -13.57 17.33 20.42
C LEU A 170 -12.88 16.73 21.64
N ASP A 171 -11.94 17.48 22.22
CA ASP A 171 -11.40 17.19 23.55
C ASP A 171 -12.44 17.45 24.65
N MET A 172 -12.16 16.94 25.86
CA MET A 172 -13.09 17.02 27.00
C MET A 172 -13.59 18.44 27.29
N HIS A 173 -12.71 19.45 27.19
CA HIS A 173 -13.09 20.85 27.45
C HIS A 173 -14.13 21.33 26.43
N TYR A 174 -13.86 21.14 25.15
CA TYR A 174 -14.77 21.57 24.09
C TYR A 174 -16.05 20.72 24.02
N GLN A 175 -15.99 19.42 24.34
CA GLN A 175 -17.19 18.58 24.49
C GLN A 175 -18.15 19.20 25.52
N GLN A 176 -17.65 19.54 26.71
CA GLN A 176 -18.43 20.18 27.77
C GLN A 176 -18.95 21.56 27.33
N LYS A 177 -18.11 22.37 26.67
CA LYS A 177 -18.50 23.71 26.18
C LYS A 177 -19.66 23.63 25.19
N VAL A 178 -19.62 22.71 24.23
CA VAL A 178 -20.69 22.54 23.23
C VAL A 178 -22.02 22.12 23.88
N LEU A 179 -21.98 21.18 24.82
CA LEU A 179 -23.17 20.75 25.55
C LEU A 179 -23.73 21.85 26.47
N ALA A 180 -22.84 22.63 27.09
CA ALA A 180 -23.23 23.81 27.88
C ALA A 180 -23.90 24.89 27.01
N ILE A 181 -23.37 25.14 25.80
CA ILE A 181 -24.01 26.04 24.81
C ILE A 181 -25.40 25.52 24.45
N ALA A 182 -25.54 24.23 24.11
CA ALA A 182 -26.84 23.63 23.80
C ALA A 182 -27.84 23.81 24.95
N LYS A 183 -27.39 23.62 26.20
CA LYS A 183 -28.22 23.84 27.39
C LYS A 183 -28.60 25.31 27.60
N ALA A 184 -27.66 26.22 27.39
CA ALA A 184 -27.91 27.66 27.50
C ALA A 184 -28.91 28.14 26.44
N LEU A 185 -28.82 27.61 25.22
CA LEU A 185 -29.78 27.90 24.15
C LEU A 185 -31.17 27.36 24.47
N SER A 186 -31.28 26.16 25.04
CA SER A 186 -32.60 25.69 25.50
C SER A 186 -33.19 26.64 26.54
N ARG A 187 -32.40 27.15 27.50
CA ARG A 187 -32.88 28.16 28.46
C ARG A 187 -33.34 29.47 27.82
N ARG A 188 -32.85 29.80 26.61
CA ARG A 188 -33.32 30.93 25.81
C ARG A 188 -34.62 30.64 25.03
N GLY A 189 -35.07 29.39 24.97
CA GLY A 189 -36.31 28.97 24.32
C GLY A 189 -36.15 27.88 23.25
N PHE A 190 -34.91 27.61 22.82
CA PHE A 190 -34.67 26.73 21.67
C PHE A 190 -35.13 25.31 21.97
N MET A 191 -35.70 24.63 20.96
CA MET A 191 -35.98 23.19 21.03
C MET A 191 -34.71 22.46 20.62
N VAL A 192 -34.03 21.81 21.56
CA VAL A 192 -32.74 21.16 21.27
C VAL A 192 -32.92 19.65 21.24
N VAL A 193 -32.54 19.02 20.13
CA VAL A 193 -32.46 17.57 20.00
C VAL A 193 -31.01 17.19 19.76
N LEU A 194 -30.47 16.36 20.64
CA LEU A 194 -29.06 16.02 20.70
C LEU A 194 -28.87 14.52 20.50
N VAL A 195 -28.03 14.10 19.56
CA VAL A 195 -27.55 12.73 19.45
C VAL A 195 -26.16 12.68 20.09
N VAL A 196 -26.01 11.91 21.16
CA VAL A 196 -24.71 11.63 21.81
C VAL A 196 -24.56 10.14 22.02
N HIS A 197 -23.33 9.64 21.90
CA HIS A 197 -23.01 8.23 22.19
C HIS A 197 -22.67 7.99 23.65
N GLU A 198 -22.14 9.00 24.33
CA GLU A 198 -21.79 8.90 25.74
C GLU A 198 -23.05 9.17 26.60
N VAL A 199 -23.46 8.16 27.36
CA VAL A 199 -24.72 8.12 28.11
C VAL A 199 -24.72 9.10 29.29
N ASN A 200 -23.57 9.33 29.93
CA ASN A 200 -23.42 10.24 31.05
C ASN A 200 -23.49 11.71 30.61
N PHE A 201 -23.07 12.06 29.39
CA PHE A 201 -23.33 13.37 28.82
C PHE A 201 -24.82 13.61 28.59
N ALA A 202 -25.54 12.61 28.08
CA ALA A 202 -27.01 12.70 28.00
C ALA A 202 -27.63 12.88 29.40
N ALA A 203 -27.19 12.10 30.40
CA ALA A 203 -27.67 12.20 31.77
C ALA A 203 -27.48 13.61 32.38
N THR A 204 -26.33 14.21 32.10
CA THR A 204 -25.92 15.51 32.65
C THR A 204 -26.69 16.68 32.04
N TYR A 205 -26.82 16.71 30.71
CA TYR A 205 -27.30 17.91 30.00
C TYR A 205 -28.77 17.82 29.54
N ALA A 206 -29.29 16.62 29.29
CA ALA A 206 -30.65 16.46 28.78
C ALA A 206 -31.70 16.67 29.87
N ASP A 207 -32.82 17.27 29.51
CA ASP A 207 -34.02 17.30 30.35
C ASP A 207 -34.80 15.99 30.21
N ARG A 208 -34.69 15.36 29.04
CA ARG A 208 -35.40 14.15 28.67
C ARG A 208 -34.57 13.30 27.72
N ILE A 209 -34.67 11.99 27.84
CA ILE A 209 -33.94 11.01 27.04
C ILE A 209 -34.96 10.15 26.29
N ILE A 210 -34.70 9.95 25.00
CA ILE A 210 -35.44 9.03 24.15
C ILE A 210 -34.48 7.96 23.66
N MET A 211 -34.80 6.69 23.94
CA MET A 211 -34.02 5.55 23.47
C MET A 211 -34.68 4.89 22.27
N LEU A 212 -33.90 4.75 21.19
CA LEU A 212 -34.29 4.09 19.96
C LEU A 212 -33.61 2.73 19.84
N LYS A 213 -34.36 1.74 19.36
CA LYS A 213 -33.83 0.43 18.93
C LYS A 213 -34.60 -0.06 17.71
N HIS A 214 -33.87 -0.51 16.67
CA HIS A 214 -34.45 -1.02 15.42
C HIS A 214 -35.55 -0.12 14.81
N GLY A 215 -35.35 1.20 14.84
CA GLY A 215 -36.28 2.19 14.30
C GLY A 215 -37.51 2.49 15.14
N ARG A 216 -37.61 1.92 16.36
CA ARG A 216 -38.72 2.16 17.31
C ARG A 216 -38.26 2.97 18.50
N LYS A 217 -39.15 3.81 19.02
CA LYS A 217 -39.02 4.45 20.33
C LYS A 217 -39.39 3.45 21.42
N LEU A 218 -38.43 3.06 22.24
CA LEU A 218 -38.66 2.12 23.34
C LEU A 218 -38.92 2.83 24.67
N PHE A 219 -38.07 3.82 24.99
CA PHE A 219 -38.13 4.54 26.26
C PHE A 219 -38.09 6.05 26.02
N ASP A 220 -38.79 6.79 26.87
CA ASP A 220 -39.02 8.21 26.71
C ASP A 220 -39.40 8.84 28.05
N GLY A 221 -38.50 9.59 28.67
CA GLY A 221 -38.68 10.13 30.02
C GLY A 221 -37.47 10.93 30.50
N THR A 222 -37.47 11.34 31.76
CA THR A 222 -36.32 11.99 32.39
C THR A 222 -35.11 11.06 32.43
N PRO A 223 -33.88 11.59 32.58
CA PRO A 223 -32.70 10.74 32.73
C PRO A 223 -32.83 9.69 33.84
N VAL A 224 -33.44 10.04 34.99
CA VAL A 224 -33.63 9.12 36.13
C VAL A 224 -34.59 7.98 35.78
N GLU A 225 -35.65 8.25 35.02
CA GLU A 225 -36.63 7.23 34.61
C GLU A 225 -36.05 6.28 33.54
N VAL A 226 -35.26 6.82 32.62
CA VAL A 226 -34.82 6.08 31.41
C VAL A 226 -33.49 5.36 31.62
N LEU A 227 -32.54 5.95 32.34
CA LEU A 227 -31.22 5.37 32.56
C LEU A 227 -31.25 4.42 33.75
N ASN A 228 -31.65 3.17 33.50
CA ASN A 228 -31.55 2.07 34.45
C ASN A 228 -30.89 0.86 33.77
N PRO A 229 -30.33 -0.11 34.54
CA PRO A 229 -29.62 -1.26 33.99
C PRO A 229 -30.42 -2.03 32.93
N ALA A 230 -31.71 -2.28 33.18
CA ALA A 230 -32.57 -3.05 32.27
C ALA A 230 -32.77 -2.35 30.92
N ASN A 231 -32.99 -1.03 30.91
CA ASN A 231 -33.13 -0.25 29.69
C ASN A 231 -31.81 -0.17 28.91
N ILE A 232 -30.67 0.00 29.60
CA ILE A 232 -29.34 0.04 28.99
C ILE A 232 -29.04 -1.30 28.31
N TYR A 233 -29.24 -2.42 29.02
CA TYR A 233 -29.09 -3.75 28.46
C TYR A 233 -30.01 -3.97 27.26
N THR A 234 -31.29 -3.59 27.39
CA THR A 234 -32.27 -3.73 26.31
C THR A 234 -31.86 -2.97 25.05
N VAL A 235 -31.26 -1.78 25.16
CA VAL A 235 -30.96 -0.92 24.01
C VAL A 235 -29.56 -1.19 23.43
N PHE A 236 -28.57 -1.42 24.29
CA PHE A 236 -27.16 -1.53 23.90
C PHE A 236 -26.58 -2.93 24.02
N SER A 237 -27.27 -3.87 24.68
CA SER A 237 -26.74 -5.20 25.02
C SER A 237 -25.46 -5.13 25.86
N VAL A 238 -25.42 -4.19 26.81
CA VAL A 238 -24.29 -3.94 27.70
C VAL A 238 -24.77 -4.00 29.15
N GLU A 239 -24.03 -4.74 29.99
CA GLU A 239 -24.22 -4.75 31.44
C GLU A 239 -23.69 -3.45 32.04
N ALA A 240 -24.51 -2.84 32.90
CA ALA A 240 -24.18 -1.55 33.51
C ALA A 240 -24.85 -1.40 34.87
N SER A 241 -24.15 -0.73 35.78
CA SER A 241 -24.72 -0.22 37.03
C SER A 241 -25.08 1.26 36.87
N VAL A 242 -26.09 1.71 37.61
CA VAL A 242 -26.51 3.11 37.62
C VAL A 242 -26.55 3.62 39.05
N GLU A 243 -25.81 4.69 39.31
CA GLU A 243 -25.75 5.38 40.60
C GLU A 243 -26.33 6.79 40.46
N LEU A 244 -26.93 7.33 41.51
CA LEU A 244 -27.35 8.74 41.52
C LEU A 244 -26.25 9.61 42.13
N ASN A 245 -25.86 10.65 41.40
CA ASN A 245 -24.94 11.64 41.96
C ASN A 245 -25.64 12.39 43.11
N PRO A 246 -25.08 12.37 44.35
CA PRO A 246 -25.77 12.93 45.51
C PRO A 246 -25.92 14.46 45.47
N ARG A 247 -25.11 15.16 44.67
CA ARG A 247 -25.16 16.62 44.54
C ARG A 247 -26.13 17.09 43.46
N THR A 248 -26.15 16.39 42.32
CA THR A 248 -26.93 16.82 41.15
C THR A 248 -28.23 16.04 40.96
N LEU A 249 -28.40 14.92 41.67
CA LEU A 249 -29.48 13.95 41.50
C LEU A 249 -29.61 13.44 40.06
N ARG A 250 -28.52 13.51 39.29
CA ARG A 250 -28.43 12.96 37.94
C ARG A 250 -27.87 11.54 38.01
N PRO A 251 -28.37 10.61 37.18
CA PRO A 251 -27.83 9.27 37.11
C PRO A 251 -26.43 9.29 36.48
N TYR A 252 -25.59 8.38 36.94
CA TYR A 252 -24.28 8.09 36.43
C TYR A 252 -24.23 6.60 36.08
N VAL A 253 -24.03 6.31 34.80
CA VAL A 253 -23.98 4.97 34.25
C VAL A 253 -22.53 4.50 34.23
N ARG A 254 -22.26 3.43 34.98
CA ARG A 254 -20.97 2.75 35.00
C ARG A 254 -21.09 1.44 34.22
N LEU A 255 -20.33 1.35 33.13
CA LEU A 255 -20.26 0.13 32.34
C LEU A 255 -19.46 -0.93 33.10
N GLU A 256 -19.92 -2.18 33.04
CA GLU A 256 -19.18 -3.32 33.59
C GLU A 256 -18.19 -3.85 32.55
N GLU A 257 -17.13 -4.50 33.03
CA GLU A 257 -16.16 -5.13 32.14
C GLU A 257 -16.86 -6.23 31.34
N MET A 258 -16.72 -6.19 30.01
CA MET A 258 -17.29 -7.22 29.16
C MET A 258 -16.44 -8.48 29.28
N PRO A 259 -16.94 -9.59 29.86
CA PRO A 259 -16.15 -10.80 29.98
C PRO A 259 -15.89 -11.36 28.58
N VAL A 260 -14.61 -11.49 28.23
CA VAL A 260 -14.21 -12.16 26.98
C VAL A 260 -13.58 -13.49 27.32
N ASP A 261 -14.05 -14.54 26.65
CA ASP A 261 -13.47 -15.88 26.78
C ASP A 261 -12.03 -15.88 26.24
N VAL A 262 -11.09 -15.88 27.18
CA VAL A 262 -9.64 -15.88 26.90
C VAL A 262 -9.24 -17.15 26.14
N PHE A 263 -9.85 -18.32 26.39
CA PHE A 263 -9.57 -19.54 25.63
C PHE A 263 -10.02 -19.41 24.17
N LYS A 264 -11.17 -18.77 23.94
CA LYS A 264 -11.67 -18.48 22.58
C LYS A 264 -10.82 -17.44 21.85
N ILE A 265 -10.26 -16.46 22.54
CA ILE A 265 -9.28 -15.54 21.95
C ILE A 265 -7.99 -16.29 21.63
N ASN A 266 -7.43 -17.01 22.62
CA ASN A 266 -6.14 -17.69 22.50
C ASN A 266 -6.16 -18.75 21.40
N SER A 267 -7.25 -19.51 21.26
CA SER A 267 -7.41 -20.46 20.14
C SER A 267 -7.39 -19.79 18.76
N LYS A 268 -7.76 -18.51 18.65
CA LYS A 268 -7.67 -17.73 17.40
C LYS A 268 -6.34 -17.01 17.22
N LEU A 269 -5.62 -16.75 18.31
CA LEU A 269 -4.32 -16.09 18.32
C LEU A 269 -3.14 -17.06 18.25
N GLN A 270 -3.37 -18.38 18.26
CA GLN A 270 -2.29 -19.35 18.09
C GLN A 270 -1.54 -19.02 16.78
N PRO A 271 -0.24 -18.65 16.86
CA PRO A 271 0.54 -18.45 15.66
C PRO A 271 0.50 -19.75 14.89
N ARG A 272 -0.03 -19.73 13.66
CA ARG A 272 0.18 -20.87 12.75
C ARG A 272 1.70 -21.02 12.65
N PRO A 273 2.28 -22.18 13.01
CA PRO A 273 3.70 -22.39 12.81
C PRO A 273 4.01 -22.06 11.34
N LEU A 274 5.03 -21.24 11.10
CA LEU A 274 5.59 -21.00 9.76
C LEU A 274 5.98 -22.31 9.04
N GLU A 275 6.00 -23.42 9.75
CA GLU A 275 6.29 -24.77 9.29
C GLU A 275 5.07 -25.53 8.70
N ALA A 276 3.83 -25.04 8.86
CA ALA A 276 2.64 -25.75 8.39
C ALA A 276 2.22 -25.42 6.95
N ILE A 277 2.89 -24.47 6.30
CA ILE A 277 2.62 -24.06 4.92
C ILE A 277 3.79 -24.55 4.07
N SER A 278 3.52 -25.41 3.08
CA SER A 278 4.57 -25.95 2.22
C SER A 278 5.31 -24.83 1.47
N LEU A 279 6.56 -25.07 1.07
CA LEU A 279 7.32 -24.10 0.27
C LEU A 279 6.55 -23.67 -0.98
N GLN A 280 5.81 -24.60 -1.60
CA GLN A 280 4.90 -24.34 -2.72
C GLN A 280 3.81 -23.31 -2.35
N GLN A 281 3.12 -23.48 -1.22
CA GLN A 281 2.07 -22.56 -0.79
C GLN A 281 2.64 -21.18 -0.40
N ARG A 282 3.84 -21.13 0.20
CA ARG A 282 4.54 -19.87 0.49
C ARG A 282 4.87 -19.12 -0.81
N ARG A 283 5.31 -19.85 -1.84
CA ARG A 283 5.58 -19.31 -3.19
C ARG A 283 4.32 -18.80 -3.86
N GLU A 284 3.21 -19.55 -3.82
CA GLU A 284 1.92 -19.13 -4.39
C GLU A 284 1.43 -17.80 -3.79
N GLN A 285 1.56 -17.62 -2.49
CA GLN A 285 1.20 -16.36 -1.83
C GLN A 285 2.09 -15.18 -2.25
N LEU A 286 3.38 -15.44 -2.48
CA LEU A 286 4.31 -14.42 -2.95
C LEU A 286 3.99 -14.01 -4.39
N ILE A 287 3.75 -14.97 -5.27
CA ILE A 287 3.37 -14.73 -6.67
C ILE A 287 2.01 -14.01 -6.75
N ALA A 288 1.05 -14.36 -5.90
CA ALA A 288 -0.25 -13.69 -5.85
C ALA A 288 -0.12 -12.18 -5.51
N LYS A 289 0.90 -11.80 -4.74
CA LYS A 289 1.19 -10.39 -4.43
C LYS A 289 1.99 -9.71 -5.54
N ASN A 290 2.91 -10.43 -6.19
CA ASN A 290 3.73 -9.90 -7.27
C ASN A 290 3.98 -10.97 -8.36
N PRO A 291 3.15 -10.99 -9.43
CA PRO A 291 3.21 -12.02 -10.48
C PRO A 291 4.48 -11.99 -11.34
N TYR A 292 5.26 -10.90 -11.31
CA TYR A 292 6.39 -10.68 -12.22
C TYR A 292 7.76 -10.98 -11.60
N LEU A 293 7.78 -11.52 -10.36
CA LEU A 293 9.01 -11.93 -9.69
C LEU A 293 9.64 -13.13 -10.39
N ARG A 294 10.94 -13.07 -10.65
CA ARG A 294 11.72 -14.20 -11.17
C ARG A 294 11.96 -15.25 -10.11
N ILE A 295 12.32 -16.46 -10.52
CA ILE A 295 12.63 -17.57 -9.59
C ILE A 295 13.72 -17.17 -8.58
N ALA A 296 14.80 -16.52 -9.02
CA ALA A 296 15.84 -15.99 -8.13
C ALA A 296 15.32 -14.98 -7.10
N GLU A 297 14.42 -14.06 -7.49
CA GLU A 297 13.83 -13.05 -6.60
C GLU A 297 12.86 -13.69 -5.59
N GLN A 298 12.10 -14.71 -6.05
CA GLN A 298 11.24 -15.51 -5.19
C GLN A 298 12.06 -16.29 -4.15
N ALA A 299 13.20 -16.87 -4.57
CA ALA A 299 14.08 -17.65 -3.72
C ALA A 299 14.68 -16.78 -2.60
N ALA A 300 15.17 -15.59 -2.96
CA ALA A 300 15.66 -14.60 -2.00
C ALA A 300 14.57 -14.17 -0.99
N ALA A 301 13.36 -13.87 -1.45
CA ALA A 301 12.25 -13.46 -0.59
C ALA A 301 11.73 -14.58 0.34
N LEU A 302 11.90 -15.85 -0.07
CA LEU A 302 11.50 -17.02 0.71
C LEU A 302 12.64 -17.58 1.58
N HIS A 303 13.86 -17.05 1.44
CA HIS A 303 15.09 -17.52 2.07
C HIS A 303 15.36 -19.01 1.80
N VAL A 304 15.22 -19.43 0.54
CA VAL A 304 15.51 -20.81 0.09
C VAL A 304 16.47 -20.79 -1.10
N PRO A 305 17.22 -21.86 -1.36
CA PRO A 305 18.03 -21.99 -2.57
C PRO A 305 17.19 -21.87 -3.84
N GLU A 306 17.70 -21.20 -4.87
CA GLU A 306 16.99 -20.99 -6.15
C GLU A 306 16.58 -22.31 -6.79
N VAL A 307 17.47 -23.30 -6.77
CA VAL A 307 17.23 -24.66 -7.27
C VAL A 307 15.98 -25.33 -6.68
N GLU A 308 15.61 -25.03 -5.43
CA GLU A 308 14.40 -25.62 -4.83
C GLU A 308 13.13 -25.09 -5.48
N LEU A 309 13.13 -23.81 -5.87
CA LEU A 309 12.01 -23.22 -6.58
C LEU A 309 11.94 -23.67 -8.03
N TRP A 310 13.09 -23.91 -8.69
CA TRP A 310 13.13 -24.54 -10.02
C TRP A 310 12.44 -25.92 -10.02
N ILE A 311 12.69 -26.75 -9.01
CA ILE A 311 12.04 -28.06 -8.87
C ILE A 311 10.53 -27.91 -8.64
N ILE A 312 10.12 -26.95 -7.82
CA ILE A 312 8.69 -26.69 -7.59
C ILE A 312 8.01 -26.16 -8.85
N ASP A 313 8.70 -25.31 -9.64
CA ASP A 313 8.18 -24.72 -10.88
C ASP A 313 7.99 -25.74 -11.98
N LYS A 314 9.05 -26.50 -12.26
CA LYS A 314 9.12 -27.45 -13.37
C LYS A 314 8.54 -28.82 -13.00
N GLY A 315 8.43 -29.12 -11.71
CA GLY A 315 7.83 -30.34 -11.19
C GLY A 315 8.52 -31.59 -11.72
N ARG A 316 7.74 -32.52 -12.31
CA ARG A 316 8.24 -33.78 -12.89
C ARG A 316 9.07 -33.62 -14.17
N ARG A 317 9.29 -32.39 -14.64
CA ARG A 317 10.04 -32.08 -15.87
C ARG A 317 11.48 -31.66 -15.58
N ALA A 318 11.87 -31.59 -14.30
CA ALA A 318 13.21 -31.25 -13.87
C ALA A 318 13.86 -32.43 -13.13
N HIS A 319 15.05 -32.82 -13.58
CA HIS A 319 15.80 -33.96 -13.05
C HIS A 319 17.22 -33.54 -12.69
N PHE A 320 17.73 -33.96 -11.54
CA PHE A 320 19.13 -33.71 -11.20
C PHE A 320 20.06 -34.52 -12.10
N ILE A 321 21.14 -33.87 -12.51
CA ILE A 321 22.22 -34.49 -13.26
C ILE A 321 23.17 -35.13 -12.25
N HIS A 322 23.28 -36.46 -12.28
CA HIS A 322 24.12 -37.23 -11.35
C HIS A 322 25.48 -37.63 -11.93
N ARG A 323 25.70 -37.41 -13.23
CA ARG A 323 26.99 -37.62 -13.86
C ARG A 323 27.96 -36.48 -13.57
N SER A 324 29.26 -36.74 -13.78
CA SER A 324 30.28 -35.70 -13.75
C SER A 324 29.89 -34.56 -14.68
N LEU A 325 29.84 -33.33 -14.15
CA LEU A 325 29.50 -32.14 -14.93
C LEU A 325 30.50 -31.93 -16.07
N GLU A 326 31.76 -32.34 -15.91
CA GLU A 326 32.77 -32.32 -16.97
C GLU A 326 32.35 -33.17 -18.18
N ASP A 327 31.82 -34.37 -17.93
CA ASP A 327 31.37 -35.27 -19.00
C ASP A 327 30.11 -34.75 -19.69
N VAL A 328 29.24 -34.07 -18.94
CA VAL A 328 28.02 -33.44 -19.47
C VAL A 328 28.38 -32.29 -20.41
N ILE A 329 29.29 -31.41 -20.02
CA ILE A 329 29.67 -30.24 -20.81
C ILE A 329 30.36 -30.68 -22.12
N ARG A 330 31.10 -31.80 -22.12
CA ARG A 330 31.66 -32.39 -23.36
C ARG A 330 30.61 -32.75 -24.40
N GLN A 331 29.37 -33.03 -23.99
CA GLN A 331 28.27 -33.31 -24.93
C GLN A 331 27.69 -32.05 -25.58
N PHE A 332 28.02 -30.85 -25.09
CA PHE A 332 27.43 -29.61 -25.61
C PHE A 332 27.76 -29.33 -27.07
N SER A 333 28.89 -29.85 -27.57
CA SER A 333 29.24 -29.72 -28.99
C SER A 333 28.25 -30.41 -29.94
N GLU A 334 27.46 -31.37 -29.45
CA GLU A 334 26.47 -32.08 -30.26
C GLU A 334 25.13 -31.34 -30.37
N LEU A 335 24.88 -30.37 -29.48
CA LEU A 335 23.61 -29.65 -29.38
C LEU A 335 23.40 -28.60 -30.48
N GLY A 336 24.46 -28.22 -31.19
CA GLY A 336 24.40 -27.14 -32.19
C GLY A 336 24.20 -25.75 -31.55
N PRO A 337 23.55 -24.80 -32.25
CA PRO A 337 23.26 -23.48 -31.72
C PRO A 337 22.32 -23.55 -30.53
N VAL A 338 22.65 -22.90 -29.42
CA VAL A 338 21.86 -22.88 -28.18
C VAL A 338 21.89 -21.49 -27.54
N TRP A 339 20.87 -21.16 -26.74
CA TRP A 339 20.92 -20.01 -25.86
C TRP A 339 21.71 -20.34 -24.61
N VAL A 340 22.77 -19.58 -24.38
CA VAL A 340 23.56 -19.66 -23.15
C VAL A 340 23.23 -18.46 -22.29
N TYR A 341 23.01 -18.68 -21.01
CA TYR A 341 22.79 -17.56 -20.11
C TYR A 341 23.46 -17.70 -18.75
N THR A 342 23.83 -16.56 -18.22
CA THR A 342 24.57 -16.40 -16.97
C THR A 342 23.85 -15.33 -16.17
N GLN A 343 23.64 -15.58 -14.88
CA GLN A 343 22.99 -14.62 -13.99
C GLN A 343 23.77 -14.43 -12.70
N ASN A 344 23.55 -13.28 -12.08
CA ASN A 344 24.04 -12.93 -10.75
C ASN A 344 22.97 -12.10 -10.03
N ALA A 345 23.33 -11.25 -9.07
CA ALA A 345 22.36 -10.42 -8.35
C ALA A 345 21.85 -9.24 -9.21
N CYS A 346 22.72 -8.57 -9.97
CA CYS A 346 22.35 -7.35 -10.68
C CYS A 346 21.94 -7.57 -12.13
N CYS A 347 22.37 -8.64 -12.80
CA CYS A 347 22.13 -8.81 -14.23
C CYS A 347 21.90 -10.26 -14.66
N THR A 348 21.36 -10.39 -15.87
CA THR A 348 21.18 -11.65 -16.59
C THR A 348 21.60 -11.42 -18.03
N GLN A 349 22.57 -12.18 -18.51
CA GLN A 349 23.05 -12.12 -19.89
C GLN A 349 22.71 -13.41 -20.62
N ARG A 350 22.04 -13.31 -21.76
CA ARG A 350 21.72 -14.42 -22.68
C ARG A 350 22.42 -14.17 -24.01
N THR A 351 23.13 -15.16 -24.54
CA THR A 351 23.71 -15.09 -25.88
C THR A 351 23.50 -16.39 -26.65
N MET A 352 23.32 -16.28 -27.96
CA MET A 352 23.29 -17.47 -28.82
C MET A 352 24.72 -17.96 -29.05
N HIS A 353 25.00 -19.22 -28.76
CA HIS A 353 26.33 -19.82 -28.79
C HIS A 353 26.31 -21.21 -29.45
N THR A 354 27.44 -21.63 -30.01
CA THR A 354 27.65 -23.00 -30.51
C THR A 354 28.93 -23.51 -29.87
N TYR A 355 28.86 -24.64 -29.16
CA TYR A 355 30.02 -25.22 -28.50
C TYR A 355 30.88 -26.01 -29.50
N GLU A 356 32.19 -25.82 -29.46
CA GLU A 356 33.15 -26.53 -30.33
C GLU A 356 33.91 -27.62 -29.55
N ALA A 357 34.17 -28.76 -30.19
CA ALA A 357 34.73 -29.95 -29.54
C ALA A 357 36.19 -29.78 -29.04
N THR A 358 36.93 -28.79 -29.56
CA THR A 358 38.36 -28.54 -29.24
C THR A 358 38.60 -27.75 -27.95
N ALA A 359 37.55 -27.31 -27.26
CA ALA A 359 37.63 -26.37 -26.13
C ALA A 359 37.97 -27.01 -24.76
N PHE A 360 38.22 -28.32 -24.70
CA PHE A 360 38.33 -29.09 -23.45
C PHE A 360 39.71 -29.71 -23.23
N GLY A 361 40.75 -28.88 -23.03
CA GLY A 361 42.13 -29.35 -22.80
C GLY A 361 42.75 -28.88 -21.48
N GLY A 362 43.00 -29.83 -20.55
CA GLY A 362 44.10 -29.84 -19.56
C GLY A 362 44.12 -28.85 -18.39
N SER A 363 43.96 -29.39 -17.16
CA SER A 363 44.00 -28.75 -15.83
C SER A 363 42.76 -27.93 -15.44
N ALA A 364 42.44 -27.91 -14.14
CA ALA A 364 41.15 -27.54 -13.53
C ALA A 364 40.67 -26.09 -13.72
N GLN A 365 41.19 -25.36 -14.72
CA GLN A 365 40.67 -24.13 -15.27
C GLN A 365 40.28 -24.40 -16.73
N HIS A 366 39.08 -24.95 -16.94
CA HIS A 366 38.59 -25.22 -18.28
C HIS A 366 38.07 -23.93 -18.92
N ALA A 367 38.98 -23.14 -19.51
CA ALA A 367 38.63 -22.05 -20.40
C ALA A 367 38.17 -22.64 -21.75
N ALA A 368 36.86 -22.64 -22.01
CA ALA A 368 36.40 -22.83 -23.38
C ALA A 368 36.61 -21.52 -24.16
N GLU A 369 37.83 -21.29 -24.63
CA GLU A 369 38.10 -20.25 -25.61
C GLU A 369 37.51 -20.68 -26.97
N SER A 370 36.24 -20.36 -27.17
CA SER A 370 35.68 -20.26 -28.51
C SER A 370 36.36 -19.08 -29.22
N PHE A 371 37.23 -19.36 -30.18
CA PHE A 371 37.93 -18.36 -31.01
C PHE A 371 37.02 -17.70 -32.06
N ALA A 372 35.75 -17.47 -31.73
CA ALA A 372 34.98 -16.44 -32.41
C ALA A 372 35.33 -15.12 -31.73
N THR A 373 35.97 -14.19 -32.45
CA THR A 373 36.41 -12.86 -31.99
C THR A 373 35.35 -11.99 -31.29
N THR A 374 34.11 -12.49 -31.16
CA THR A 374 32.91 -11.81 -30.66
C THR A 374 32.30 -12.43 -29.40
N LYS A 375 32.62 -13.67 -28.98
CA LYS A 375 31.97 -14.31 -27.81
C LYS A 375 32.92 -15.26 -27.09
N SER A 376 33.01 -15.17 -25.76
CA SER A 376 33.81 -16.11 -24.96
C SER A 376 33.11 -16.47 -23.65
N LEU A 377 33.19 -17.75 -23.28
CA LEU A 377 32.65 -18.30 -22.04
C LEU A 377 33.79 -18.95 -21.25
N GLN A 378 34.04 -18.47 -20.04
CA GLN A 378 34.99 -19.08 -19.12
C GLN A 378 34.23 -19.61 -17.92
N TYR A 379 34.47 -20.87 -17.55
CA TYR A 379 33.80 -21.49 -16.41
C TYR A 379 34.80 -22.17 -15.50
N ASP A 380 34.54 -22.06 -14.20
CA ASP A 380 35.27 -22.76 -13.15
C ASP A 380 34.38 -23.90 -12.64
N ILE A 381 34.54 -25.09 -13.24
CA ILE A 381 33.72 -26.28 -12.93
C ILE A 381 33.86 -26.67 -11.46
N SER A 382 34.99 -26.36 -10.80
CA SER A 382 35.19 -26.68 -9.38
C SER A 382 34.18 -26.00 -8.46
N ARG A 383 33.51 -24.95 -8.94
CA ARG A 383 32.47 -24.19 -8.22
C ARG A 383 31.05 -24.60 -8.59
N TRP A 384 30.89 -25.55 -9.52
CA TRP A 384 29.60 -26.08 -9.94
C TRP A 384 29.27 -27.30 -9.07
N HIS A 385 28.14 -27.25 -8.37
CA HIS A 385 27.75 -28.28 -7.41
C HIS A 385 26.71 -29.25 -7.97
N ALA A 386 25.74 -28.72 -8.71
CA ALA A 386 24.63 -29.52 -9.22
C ALA A 386 24.20 -29.05 -10.60
N GLY A 387 23.82 -29.99 -11.46
CA GLY A 387 23.12 -29.74 -12.72
C GLY A 387 21.65 -30.16 -12.63
N LEU A 388 20.78 -29.46 -13.33
CA LEU A 388 19.36 -29.75 -13.45
C LEU A 388 18.99 -29.78 -14.93
N LEU A 389 18.52 -30.92 -15.41
CA LEU A 389 17.98 -31.13 -16.74
C LEU A 389 16.50 -30.78 -16.74
N VAL A 390 16.07 -29.90 -17.64
CA VAL A 390 14.67 -29.51 -17.83
C VAL A 390 14.20 -29.96 -19.21
N THR A 391 13.11 -30.71 -19.26
CA THR A 391 12.53 -31.27 -20.50
C THR A 391 11.17 -30.65 -20.85
N GLU A 392 10.89 -29.45 -20.34
CA GLU A 392 9.66 -28.72 -20.63
C GLU A 392 9.68 -28.09 -22.02
N LEU A 393 8.60 -28.29 -22.79
CA LEU A 393 8.46 -27.78 -24.14
C LEU A 393 8.57 -26.24 -24.18
N GLY A 394 9.61 -25.72 -24.85
CA GLY A 394 9.94 -24.29 -24.94
C GLY A 394 10.96 -23.79 -23.90
N ASP A 395 11.31 -24.61 -22.91
CA ASP A 395 12.32 -24.34 -21.89
C ASP A 395 13.29 -25.54 -21.74
N GLU A 396 13.44 -26.33 -22.80
CA GLU A 396 14.32 -27.50 -22.79
C GLU A 396 15.77 -27.06 -22.63
N GLY A 397 16.45 -27.61 -21.63
CA GLY A 397 17.80 -27.14 -21.30
C GLY A 397 18.44 -27.81 -20.09
N MET A 398 19.63 -27.33 -19.78
CA MET A 398 20.43 -27.75 -18.62
C MET A 398 20.85 -26.51 -17.83
N HIS A 399 20.70 -26.57 -16.51
CA HIS A 399 20.90 -25.47 -15.58
C HIS A 399 21.88 -25.90 -14.49
N PHE A 400 22.88 -25.09 -14.19
CA PHE A 400 23.97 -25.44 -13.27
C PHE A 400 24.00 -24.48 -12.09
N PHE A 401 24.16 -25.03 -10.89
CA PHE A 401 24.02 -24.31 -9.62
C PHE A 401 25.29 -24.46 -8.76
N ASN A 402 25.58 -23.45 -7.94
CA ASN A 402 26.67 -23.50 -6.95
C ASN A 402 26.26 -24.27 -5.69
N ASN A 403 27.17 -24.37 -4.71
CA ASN A 403 26.92 -24.99 -3.41
C ASN A 403 25.75 -24.32 -2.63
N ASN A 404 25.48 -23.04 -2.91
CA ASN A 404 24.37 -22.29 -2.33
C ASN A 404 23.04 -22.53 -3.04
N GLY A 405 23.04 -23.27 -4.15
CA GLY A 405 21.88 -23.53 -4.99
C GLY A 405 21.43 -22.32 -5.82
N GLU A 406 22.32 -21.37 -6.07
CA GLU A 406 22.13 -20.23 -6.98
C GLU A 406 22.54 -20.62 -8.40
N LEU A 407 21.79 -20.19 -9.41
CA LEU A 407 22.09 -20.52 -10.80
C LEU A 407 23.36 -19.80 -11.28
N ILE A 408 24.33 -20.57 -11.74
CA ILE A 408 25.60 -20.10 -12.32
C ILE A 408 25.47 -19.96 -13.84
N HIS A 409 24.97 -21.02 -14.49
CA HIS A 409 25.02 -21.17 -15.94
C HIS A 409 23.81 -21.93 -16.44
N GLY A 410 23.26 -21.52 -17.58
CA GLY A 410 22.14 -22.21 -18.23
C GLY A 410 22.39 -22.38 -19.71
N VAL A 411 22.00 -23.53 -20.24
CA VAL A 411 22.01 -23.87 -21.66
C VAL A 411 20.60 -24.25 -22.04
N GLN A 412 19.99 -23.50 -22.96
CA GLN A 412 18.61 -23.66 -23.40
C GLN A 412 18.58 -23.88 -24.91
N LEU A 413 17.76 -24.82 -25.36
CA LEU A 413 17.57 -25.06 -26.79
C LEU A 413 16.88 -23.88 -27.46
N CYS A 414 17.21 -23.66 -28.72
CA CYS A 414 16.51 -22.76 -29.63
C CYS A 414 15.91 -23.55 -30.80
N ASP A 415 15.17 -22.88 -31.68
CA ASP A 415 14.53 -23.52 -32.83
C ASP A 415 15.51 -24.24 -33.77
N ASN A 416 16.77 -23.77 -33.80
CA ASN A 416 17.83 -24.31 -34.65
C ASN A 416 18.76 -25.32 -33.92
N SER A 417 18.48 -25.65 -32.65
CA SER A 417 19.27 -26.64 -31.91
C SER A 417 19.02 -28.05 -32.43
N ASN A 418 20.00 -28.92 -32.24
CA ASN A 418 19.87 -30.35 -32.53
C ASN A 418 19.07 -31.05 -31.42
N LYS A 419 17.74 -31.09 -31.59
CA LYS A 419 16.82 -31.70 -30.62
C LYS A 419 17.04 -33.20 -30.45
N ASP A 420 17.44 -33.91 -31.51
CA ASP A 420 17.71 -35.35 -31.44
C ASP A 420 18.95 -35.65 -30.58
N ALA A 421 20.01 -34.84 -30.71
CA ALA A 421 21.18 -34.92 -29.84
C ALA A 421 20.80 -34.60 -28.38
N PHE A 422 20.00 -33.55 -28.14
CA PHE A 422 19.54 -33.25 -26.78
C PHE A 422 18.74 -34.41 -26.17
N CYS A 423 17.82 -35.03 -26.92
CA CYS A 423 17.06 -36.20 -26.46
C CYS A 423 17.98 -37.38 -26.14
N ALA A 424 19.03 -37.61 -26.92
CA ALA A 424 20.03 -38.64 -26.66
C ALA A 424 20.82 -38.36 -25.36
N VAL A 425 21.26 -37.11 -25.16
CA VAL A 425 21.96 -36.70 -23.93
C VAL A 425 21.02 -36.76 -22.73
N ALA A 426 19.78 -36.30 -22.83
CA ALA A 426 18.78 -36.38 -21.78
C ALA A 426 18.53 -37.84 -21.34
N ALA A 427 18.32 -38.74 -22.30
CA ALA A 427 18.13 -40.17 -22.03
C ALA A 427 19.39 -40.84 -21.44
N TRP A 428 20.58 -40.33 -21.75
CA TRP A 428 21.85 -40.79 -21.16
C TRP A 428 22.02 -40.33 -19.69
N LEU A 429 21.46 -39.17 -19.33
CA LEU A 429 21.49 -38.60 -17.97
C LEU A 429 20.43 -39.22 -17.05
N GLU A 430 19.26 -39.61 -17.58
CA GLU A 430 18.14 -40.18 -16.79
C GLU A 430 18.39 -41.60 -16.25
N LYS A 431 19.43 -42.32 -16.72
CA LYS A 431 19.67 -43.74 -16.39
C LYS A 431 20.16 -44.02 -14.96
N GLU A 432 20.50 -43.00 -14.17
CA GLU A 432 21.01 -43.16 -12.79
C GLU A 432 20.12 -42.38 -11.81
N ALA A 433 19.39 -43.11 -10.96
CA ALA A 433 18.63 -42.51 -9.87
C ALA A 433 19.52 -42.42 -8.63
N ASN A 434 19.73 -41.21 -8.10
CA ASN A 434 20.37 -41.00 -6.81
C ASN A 434 19.82 -39.75 -6.08
N GLU A 435 20.19 -39.64 -4.81
CA GLU A 435 19.65 -38.67 -3.85
C GLU A 435 19.84 -37.19 -4.27
N LYS A 436 18.91 -36.33 -3.83
CA LYS A 436 18.96 -34.88 -4.04
C LYS A 436 20.28 -34.31 -3.46
N PRO A 437 21.06 -33.52 -4.22
CA PRO A 437 22.25 -32.86 -3.69
C PRO A 437 21.89 -31.99 -2.48
N GLN A 438 22.71 -32.03 -1.43
CA GLN A 438 22.53 -31.14 -0.29
C GLN A 438 23.10 -29.76 -0.63
N PHE A 439 22.27 -28.72 -0.49
CA PHE A 439 22.67 -27.33 -0.67
C PHE A 439 22.78 -26.67 0.70
N GLN A 440 23.79 -25.83 0.88
CA GLN A 440 23.94 -25.04 2.11
C GLN A 440 23.39 -23.64 1.84
N PRO A 441 22.43 -23.13 2.61
CA PRO A 441 21.98 -21.76 2.42
C PRO A 441 23.15 -20.80 2.62
N ALA A 442 23.25 -19.78 1.76
CA ALA A 442 24.32 -18.78 1.81
C ALA A 442 24.47 -18.23 3.24
N GLN A 443 25.60 -18.52 3.89
CA GLN A 443 25.96 -17.83 5.13
C GLN A 443 26.16 -16.35 4.78
N LYS A 444 25.66 -15.44 5.64
CA LYS A 444 25.97 -14.00 5.51
C LYS A 444 27.48 -13.87 5.43
N THR A 445 28.00 -13.55 4.26
CA THR A 445 29.41 -13.20 4.08
C THR A 445 29.69 -12.05 5.04
N THR A 446 30.59 -12.28 6.00
CA THR A 446 31.20 -11.22 6.78
C THR A 446 31.74 -10.20 5.79
N THR A 447 31.18 -9.00 5.82
CA THR A 447 31.68 -7.82 5.11
C THR A 447 33.13 -7.65 5.53
N VAL A 448 34.06 -8.00 4.64
CA VAL A 448 35.45 -7.60 4.77
C VAL A 448 35.46 -6.11 4.44
N ASP A 449 35.94 -5.31 5.38
CA ASP A 449 36.05 -3.87 5.25
C ASP A 449 36.86 -3.53 3.99
N PRO A 450 36.32 -2.78 3.01
CA PRO A 450 37.00 -2.46 1.76
C PRO A 450 38.35 -1.76 1.99
N GLU A 451 38.54 -1.11 3.14
CA GLU A 451 39.80 -0.46 3.53
C GLU A 451 40.95 -1.43 3.82
N SER A 452 40.69 -2.74 3.93
CA SER A 452 41.72 -3.74 4.24
C SER A 452 42.44 -4.33 3.02
N LEU A 453 42.02 -4.00 1.79
CA LEU A 453 42.69 -4.43 0.55
C LEU A 453 43.32 -3.21 -0.15
N ALA A 454 44.63 -3.04 0.08
CA ALA A 454 45.43 -2.01 -0.57
C ALA A 454 45.51 -2.22 -2.10
N PHE A 455 44.56 -1.64 -2.85
CA PHE A 455 44.68 -1.48 -4.30
C PHE A 455 45.56 -0.26 -4.61
N GLN A 456 46.87 -0.46 -4.52
CA GLN A 456 47.83 0.49 -5.09
C GLN A 456 47.77 0.38 -6.63
N HIS A 457 47.38 1.48 -7.29
CA HIS A 457 47.51 1.79 -8.74
C HIS A 457 46.27 1.69 -9.67
N CYS A 458 45.02 1.83 -9.20
CA CYS A 458 43.88 2.06 -10.11
C CYS A 458 43.06 3.29 -9.70
N GLN A 459 42.98 4.30 -10.57
CA GLN A 459 42.06 5.43 -10.39
C GLN A 459 40.64 4.98 -10.72
N LYS A 460 39.78 4.87 -9.70
CA LYS A 460 38.35 4.57 -9.84
C LYS A 460 37.54 5.84 -9.60
N ARG A 461 36.65 6.20 -10.52
CA ARG A 461 35.69 7.30 -10.39
C ARG A 461 34.28 6.72 -10.25
N SER A 462 33.54 7.12 -9.22
CA SER A 462 32.11 6.77 -9.12
C SER A 462 31.33 7.48 -10.21
N ILE A 463 30.39 6.79 -10.85
CA ILE A 463 29.51 7.35 -11.88
C ILE A 463 28.04 7.04 -11.61
N ASP A 464 27.17 7.86 -12.17
CA ASP A 464 25.74 7.84 -11.93
C ASP A 464 25.04 6.91 -12.94
N MET A 465 23.87 6.39 -12.56
CA MET A 465 23.03 5.65 -13.51
C MET A 465 22.57 6.50 -14.71
N ALA A 466 22.51 7.83 -14.57
CA ALA A 466 22.20 8.72 -15.69
C ALA A 466 23.28 8.66 -16.78
N ASP A 467 24.55 8.60 -16.40
CA ASP A 467 25.68 8.48 -17.32
C ASP A 467 25.72 7.11 -18.00
N VAL A 468 25.45 6.05 -17.23
CA VAL A 468 25.32 4.68 -17.76
C VAL A 468 24.22 4.58 -18.81
N ARG A 469 23.03 5.17 -18.55
CA ARG A 469 21.93 5.18 -19.52
C ARG A 469 22.31 5.90 -20.79
N LYS A 470 22.99 7.03 -20.67
CA LYS A 470 23.47 7.81 -21.82
C LYS A 470 24.54 7.03 -22.60
N MET A 471 25.47 6.35 -21.91
CA MET A 471 26.47 5.47 -22.52
C MET A 471 25.83 4.37 -23.39
N PHE A 472 24.86 3.62 -22.85
CA PHE A 472 24.19 2.56 -23.62
C PHE A 472 23.35 3.11 -24.77
N ALA A 473 22.64 4.23 -24.56
CA ALA A 473 21.88 4.88 -25.62
C ALA A 473 22.77 5.36 -26.77
N THR A 474 23.93 5.96 -26.47
CA THR A 474 24.91 6.39 -27.47
C THR A 474 25.50 5.20 -28.22
N ALA A 475 25.92 4.14 -27.53
CA ALA A 475 26.46 2.95 -28.16
C ALA A 475 25.45 2.24 -29.08
N ALA A 476 24.17 2.22 -28.69
CA ALA A 476 23.10 1.70 -29.54
C ALA A 476 22.84 2.56 -30.78
N ALA A 477 22.85 3.89 -30.62
CA ALA A 477 22.64 4.82 -31.73
C ALA A 477 23.78 4.82 -32.75
N SER A 478 25.03 4.66 -32.30
CA SER A 478 26.21 4.62 -33.17
C SER A 478 26.57 3.21 -33.67
N ALA A 479 25.82 2.18 -33.23
CA ALA A 479 26.14 0.77 -33.43
C ALA A 479 27.58 0.40 -33.03
N SER A 480 28.17 1.14 -32.09
CA SER A 480 29.55 0.92 -31.65
C SER A 480 29.66 -0.39 -30.86
N PRO A 481 30.70 -1.22 -31.10
CA PRO A 481 30.86 -2.48 -30.38
C PRO A 481 31.14 -2.25 -28.89
N LEU A 482 30.43 -2.99 -28.04
CA LEU A 482 30.69 -3.07 -26.61
C LEU A 482 31.15 -4.48 -26.24
N ALA A 483 32.08 -4.57 -25.30
CA ALA A 483 32.41 -5.79 -24.59
C ALA A 483 31.62 -5.81 -23.28
N LEU A 484 30.64 -6.71 -23.19
CA LEU A 484 29.78 -6.95 -22.02
C LEU A 484 30.22 -8.25 -21.35
N THR A 485 30.65 -8.17 -20.11
CA THR A 485 31.14 -9.32 -19.35
C THR A 485 30.35 -9.46 -18.06
N THR A 486 29.48 -10.47 -18.00
CA THR A 486 28.71 -10.83 -16.80
C THR A 486 29.49 -11.85 -16.00
N ILE A 487 29.65 -11.60 -14.70
CA ILE A 487 30.51 -12.41 -13.81
C ILE A 487 29.68 -12.91 -12.64
N ASN A 488 29.82 -14.20 -12.33
CA ASN A 488 29.39 -14.77 -11.06
C ASN A 488 30.48 -15.69 -10.51
N GLU A 489 30.20 -16.40 -9.42
CA GLU A 489 31.24 -17.16 -8.71
C GLU A 489 31.85 -18.29 -9.54
N GLY A 490 31.18 -18.83 -10.58
CA GLY A 490 31.63 -19.99 -11.34
C GLY A 490 31.62 -19.84 -12.87
N CYS A 491 31.26 -18.66 -13.39
CA CYS A 491 31.17 -18.38 -14.83
C CYS A 491 31.43 -16.89 -15.12
N GLU A 492 32.30 -16.64 -16.10
CA GLU A 492 32.50 -15.36 -16.76
C GLU A 492 31.99 -15.46 -18.20
N HIS A 493 30.96 -14.68 -18.51
CA HIS A 493 30.29 -14.69 -19.80
C HIS A 493 30.50 -13.36 -20.51
N ARG A 494 31.34 -13.39 -21.55
CA ARG A 494 31.71 -12.22 -22.34
C ARG A 494 31.09 -12.25 -23.74
N TYR A 495 30.51 -11.12 -24.10
CA TYR A 495 30.03 -10.81 -25.44
C TYR A 495 30.72 -9.55 -25.95
N VAL A 496 31.16 -9.55 -27.20
CA VAL A 496 31.74 -8.41 -27.91
C VAL A 496 30.98 -8.19 -29.20
N GLY A 497 30.26 -7.08 -29.28
CA GLY A 497 29.46 -6.75 -30.46
C GLY A 497 28.59 -5.52 -30.25
N SER A 498 27.83 -5.15 -31.27
CA SER A 498 26.91 -4.03 -31.21
C SER A 498 25.64 -4.39 -30.43
N ILE A 499 24.99 -3.37 -29.88
CA ILE A 499 23.64 -3.41 -29.31
C ILE A 499 22.73 -2.55 -30.20
N SER A 500 21.49 -2.97 -30.44
CA SER A 500 20.59 -2.28 -31.37
C SER A 500 19.34 -1.73 -30.70
N ASN A 501 18.92 -2.31 -29.58
CA ASN A 501 17.72 -1.91 -28.88
C ASN A 501 17.98 -1.79 -27.37
N VAL A 502 17.50 -0.70 -26.78
CA VAL A 502 17.64 -0.38 -25.36
C VAL A 502 16.27 -0.02 -24.80
N VAL A 503 15.81 -0.77 -23.80
CA VAL A 503 14.49 -0.62 -23.19
C VAL A 503 14.64 -0.30 -21.71
N ASP A 504 14.21 0.89 -21.30
CA ASP A 504 14.15 1.32 -19.91
C ASP A 504 12.74 1.12 -19.33
N GLN A 505 12.61 0.24 -18.34
CA GLN A 505 11.36 -0.04 -17.63
C GLN A 505 11.37 0.50 -16.19
N GLY A 506 12.25 1.46 -15.88
CA GLY A 506 12.40 2.06 -14.57
C GLY A 506 13.24 1.19 -13.62
N PHE A 507 12.76 -0.01 -13.30
CA PHE A 507 13.46 -0.95 -12.40
C PHE A 507 14.34 -1.97 -13.15
N ARG A 508 14.09 -2.15 -14.45
CA ARG A 508 14.85 -3.03 -15.35
C ARG A 508 15.34 -2.24 -16.54
N TYR A 509 16.56 -2.51 -16.97
CA TYR A 509 17.19 -1.90 -18.14
C TYR A 509 17.68 -3.01 -19.06
N ILE A 510 17.09 -3.12 -20.24
CA ILE A 510 17.26 -4.27 -21.14
C ILE A 510 17.97 -3.83 -22.40
N LEU A 511 19.10 -4.46 -22.72
CA LEU A 511 19.82 -4.32 -23.98
C LEU A 511 19.54 -5.55 -24.85
N LYS A 512 19.14 -5.35 -26.10
CA LYS A 512 18.88 -6.44 -27.04
C LYS A 512 19.61 -6.23 -28.37
N HIS A 513 20.03 -7.34 -28.96
CA HIS A 513 20.47 -7.49 -30.33
C HIS A 513 20.17 -8.95 -30.75
N ASP A 514 20.19 -9.25 -32.05
CA ASP A 514 19.84 -10.57 -32.61
C ASP A 514 20.46 -11.78 -31.89
N MET A 515 21.64 -11.62 -31.29
CA MET A 515 22.40 -12.70 -30.64
C MET A 515 22.68 -12.46 -29.15
N ILE A 516 22.16 -11.38 -28.55
CA ILE A 516 22.34 -11.06 -27.14
C ILE A 516 21.11 -10.37 -26.52
N GLU A 517 20.79 -10.77 -25.30
CA GLU A 517 19.91 -10.05 -24.40
C GLU A 517 20.61 -9.87 -23.04
N LEU A 518 20.85 -8.64 -22.63
CA LEU A 518 21.36 -8.31 -21.30
C LEU A 518 20.28 -7.55 -20.54
N GLU A 519 19.92 -8.03 -19.36
CA GLU A 519 19.03 -7.32 -18.44
C GLU A 519 19.77 -6.89 -17.19
N LEU A 520 19.65 -5.62 -16.84
CA LEU A 520 20.15 -5.02 -15.60
C LEU A 520 18.98 -4.70 -14.67
N ARG A 521 19.11 -5.11 -13.40
CA ARG A 521 18.17 -4.84 -12.31
C ARG A 521 18.71 -3.69 -11.48
N LEU A 522 18.26 -2.49 -11.80
CA LEU A 522 18.80 -1.25 -11.24
C LEU A 522 18.72 -1.15 -9.70
N PRO A 523 17.64 -1.60 -9.03
CA PRO A 523 17.56 -1.54 -7.57
C PRO A 523 18.59 -2.42 -6.83
N LEU A 524 19.22 -3.37 -7.51
CA LEU A 524 20.19 -4.29 -6.92
C LEU A 524 21.64 -3.82 -7.14
N VAL A 525 21.84 -2.84 -8.02
CA VAL A 525 23.14 -2.18 -8.22
C VAL A 525 23.34 -1.15 -7.12
N ASP A 526 24.42 -1.30 -6.35
CA ASP A 526 24.77 -0.38 -5.26
C ASP A 526 25.78 0.68 -5.74
N GLN A 527 26.86 0.22 -6.38
CA GLN A 527 27.97 1.10 -6.80
C GLN A 527 28.36 0.84 -8.26
N ILE A 528 28.73 1.92 -8.96
CA ILE A 528 29.19 1.88 -10.35
C ILE A 528 30.47 2.68 -10.45
N TYR A 529 31.53 2.04 -10.93
CA TYR A 529 32.84 2.65 -11.07
C TYR A 529 33.28 2.68 -12.53
N LEU A 530 33.85 3.81 -12.92
CA LEU A 530 34.63 3.96 -14.13
C LEU A 530 36.11 3.81 -13.75
N THR A 531 36.75 2.79 -14.32
CA THR A 531 38.13 2.40 -14.05
C THR A 531 38.94 2.54 -15.34
N ALA A 532 40.02 3.33 -15.30
CA ALA A 532 40.99 3.39 -16.39
C ALA A 532 42.02 2.26 -16.22
N LEU A 533 42.14 1.40 -17.23
CA LEU A 533 43.14 0.35 -17.27
C LEU A 533 44.49 0.89 -17.78
N PRO A 534 45.63 0.27 -17.43
CA PRO A 534 46.95 0.65 -17.94
C PRO A 534 47.11 0.60 -19.47
N SER A 535 46.15 0.00 -20.18
CA SER A 535 46.10 -0.12 -21.64
C SER A 535 45.40 1.05 -22.35
N ASP A 536 45.12 2.16 -21.65
CA ASP A 536 44.25 3.27 -22.07
C ASP A 536 42.78 2.89 -22.33
N ASP A 537 42.39 1.66 -21.97
CA ASP A 537 41.00 1.21 -22.03
C ASP A 537 40.21 1.71 -20.81
N VAL A 538 38.98 2.16 -21.05
CA VAL A 538 38.05 2.57 -19.99
C VAL A 538 36.99 1.49 -19.77
N VAL A 539 36.81 1.12 -18.51
CA VAL A 539 35.92 0.04 -18.10
C VAL A 539 34.91 0.57 -17.08
N VAL A 540 33.64 0.22 -17.26
CA VAL A 540 32.57 0.47 -16.30
C VAL A 540 32.24 -0.83 -15.56
N GLU A 541 32.30 -0.79 -14.23
CA GLU A 541 32.12 -1.93 -13.34
C GLU A 541 30.91 -1.72 -12.42
N PHE A 542 30.02 -2.71 -12.32
CA PHE A 542 28.80 -2.66 -11.53
C PHE A 542 28.90 -3.61 -10.34
N PHE A 543 28.65 -3.09 -9.13
CA PHE A 543 28.74 -3.83 -7.88
C PHE A 543 27.37 -3.90 -7.18
N ASP A 544 27.10 -5.03 -6.53
CA ASP A 544 25.92 -5.20 -5.68
C ASP A 544 26.16 -4.71 -4.24
N HIS A 545 25.12 -4.80 -3.41
CA HIS A 545 25.15 -4.41 -2.00
C HIS A 545 26.09 -5.27 -1.14
N ALA A 546 26.55 -6.42 -1.66
CA ALA A 546 27.55 -7.26 -1.01
C ALA A 546 28.98 -6.94 -1.51
N GLY A 547 29.14 -5.92 -2.36
CA GLY A 547 30.41 -5.52 -2.94
C GLY A 547 30.94 -6.49 -4.02
N LYS A 548 30.10 -7.39 -4.56
CA LYS A 548 30.52 -8.32 -5.61
C LYS A 548 30.40 -7.66 -6.99
N LEU A 549 31.39 -7.89 -7.85
CA LEU A 549 31.37 -7.45 -9.24
C LEU A 549 30.36 -8.29 -10.04
N ASN A 550 29.36 -7.64 -10.64
CA ASN A 550 28.29 -8.31 -11.38
C ASN A 550 28.40 -8.11 -12.91
N LEU A 551 28.76 -6.90 -13.36
CA LEU A 551 28.89 -6.60 -14.79
C LEU A 551 30.11 -5.73 -15.04
N ARG A 552 30.82 -6.02 -16.13
CA ARG A 552 31.87 -5.17 -16.70
C ARG A 552 31.51 -4.79 -18.13
N VAL A 553 31.57 -3.50 -18.44
CA VAL A 553 31.30 -2.93 -19.77
C VAL A 553 32.54 -2.19 -20.23
N MET A 554 32.99 -2.50 -21.44
CA MET A 554 34.15 -1.84 -22.05
C MET A 554 33.83 -1.48 -23.49
N HIS A 555 34.22 -0.28 -23.92
CA HIS A 555 34.06 0.15 -25.30
C HIS A 555 35.13 -0.47 -26.19
N ARG A 556 34.75 -0.94 -27.38
CA ARG A 556 35.66 -1.52 -28.37
C ARG A 556 35.50 -0.75 -29.70
N PRO A 557 36.27 0.32 -29.94
CA PRO A 557 36.14 1.07 -31.18
C PRO A 557 36.56 0.25 -32.40
N ALA A 558 35.88 0.44 -33.53
CA ALA A 558 36.13 -0.29 -34.78
C ALA A 558 37.47 0.07 -35.48
N LYS A 559 38.18 1.11 -35.02
CA LYS A 559 39.53 1.49 -35.45
C LYS A 559 40.41 1.78 -34.23
N GLN A 560 41.64 1.25 -34.22
CA GLN A 560 42.67 1.67 -33.25
C GLN A 560 42.84 3.20 -33.33
N GLY A 561 42.56 3.91 -32.23
CA GLY A 561 42.78 5.36 -32.11
C GLY A 561 41.53 6.26 -32.24
N SER A 562 40.31 5.74 -32.40
CA SER A 562 39.09 6.56 -32.32
C SER A 562 38.23 6.19 -31.11
N VAL A 563 38.54 6.76 -29.95
CA VAL A 563 37.67 6.71 -28.79
C VAL A 563 36.56 7.76 -29.01
N ASP A 564 35.30 7.34 -29.01
CA ASP A 564 34.13 8.23 -29.16
C ASP A 564 34.12 9.26 -28.02
N GLY A 565 33.72 10.51 -28.26
CA GLY A 565 33.97 11.65 -27.34
C GLY A 565 33.42 11.50 -25.92
N MET A 566 32.49 10.58 -25.68
CA MET A 566 31.95 10.25 -24.37
C MET A 566 32.82 9.26 -23.56
N TRP A 567 33.71 8.54 -24.24
CA TRP A 567 34.74 7.66 -23.69
C TRP A 567 36.11 8.35 -23.64
N GLN A 568 36.23 9.56 -24.18
CA GLN A 568 37.43 10.38 -24.09
C GLN A 568 37.54 11.03 -22.71
N THR A 569 38.70 10.83 -22.10
CA THR A 569 39.18 11.40 -20.83
C THR A 569 39.41 12.92 -20.89
N GLN A 570 38.47 13.71 -21.42
CA GLN A 570 38.65 15.18 -21.41
C GLN A 570 38.20 15.89 -20.11
N GLU A 571 37.77 15.13 -19.09
CA GLU A 571 37.66 15.63 -17.71
C GLU A 571 38.39 14.73 -16.71
N VAL A 572 39.59 14.27 -17.06
CA VAL A 572 40.58 13.82 -16.07
C VAL A 572 41.59 14.95 -15.92
N VAL A 573 41.27 15.90 -15.05
CA VAL A 573 42.28 16.78 -14.47
C VAL A 573 43.06 15.93 -13.46
N ILE A 574 44.38 15.90 -13.68
CA ILE A 574 45.43 15.26 -12.87
C ILE A 574 45.33 15.62 -11.40
#